data_AF-A0A535RMC7-F1
#
_entry.id   AF-A0A535RMC7-F1
#
_cell.length_a   1.000
_cell.length_b   1.000
_cell.length_c   1.000
_cell.angle_alpha   90.00
_cell.angle_beta   90.00
_cell.angle_gamma   90.00
#
_symmetry.space_group_name_H-M   'P 1'
#
loop_
_entity.id
_entity.type
_entity.pdbx_description
1 polymer ?
#
loop_
_entity_poly.entity_id
_entity_poly.type
_entity_poly.pdbx_seq_one_letter_code
_entity_poly.pdbx_strand_id
1 'polypeptide(L)'
;MAGIMAMTWGDAFASIIGKRFGKHSYTVPGSKGHKRTPEGSLACFVFTFVAVAITLAIVSSLSLPLILLGGLFAAIVGTLLEAISPWGSDNLTVPIGVAIVLFWFGL
;
A
#
# COMPACT_ATOMS: atom_id res chain seq x y z
N MET A 1 7.14 -10.45 -5.34
CA MET A 1 5.74 -10.91 -5.14
C MET A 1 5.00 -10.08 -4.10
N ALA A 2 5.54 -9.91 -2.88
CA ALA A 2 4.89 -9.10 -1.83
C ALA A 2 4.56 -7.65 -2.27
N GLY A 3 5.45 -6.96 -2.99
CA GLY A 3 5.18 -5.61 -3.51
C GLY A 3 4.05 -5.55 -4.56
N ILE A 4 3.85 -6.60 -5.34
CA ILE A 4 2.75 -6.67 -6.32
C ILE A 4 1.42 -6.91 -5.58
N MET A 5 1.42 -7.79 -4.56
CA MET A 5 0.25 -8.03 -3.72
C MET A 5 -0.13 -6.79 -2.90
N ALA A 6 0.86 -6.05 -2.39
CA ALA A 6 0.68 -4.76 -1.74
C ALA A 6 -0.06 -3.78 -2.65
N MET A 7 0.42 -3.60 -3.89
CA MET A 7 -0.19 -2.70 -4.84
C MET A 7 -1.60 -3.14 -5.24
N THR A 8 -1.78 -4.40 -5.63
CA THR A 8 -3.07 -4.88 -6.16
C THR A 8 -4.18 -4.86 -5.12
N TRP A 9 -3.89 -5.27 -3.88
CA TRP A 9 -4.88 -5.27 -2.81
C TRP A 9 -5.01 -3.88 -2.17
N GLY A 10 -3.89 -3.19 -1.93
CA GLY A 10 -3.89 -1.85 -1.36
C GLY A 10 -4.72 -0.87 -2.19
N ASP A 11 -4.40 -0.73 -3.47
CA ASP A 11 -5.03 0.27 -4.35
C ASP A 11 -6.48 -0.11 -4.71
N ALA A 12 -6.77 -1.41 -4.91
CA ALA A 12 -8.14 -1.86 -5.17
C ALA A 12 -9.09 -1.53 -4.01
N PHE A 13 -8.69 -1.87 -2.78
CA PHE A 13 -9.52 -1.61 -1.60
C PHE A 13 -9.54 -0.12 -1.22
N ALA A 14 -8.45 0.62 -1.41
CA ALA A 14 -8.40 2.06 -1.25
C ALA A 14 -9.40 2.77 -2.18
N SER A 15 -9.49 2.34 -3.45
CA SER A 15 -10.44 2.93 -4.39
C SER A 15 -11.90 2.61 -4.04
N ILE A 16 -12.20 1.40 -3.57
CA ILE A 16 -13.55 0.97 -3.19
C ILE A 16 -14.01 1.71 -1.93
N ILE A 17 -13.17 1.71 -0.90
CA ILE A 17 -13.50 2.34 0.39
C ILE A 17 -13.46 3.85 0.27
N GLY A 18 -12.50 4.42 -0.46
CA GLY A 18 -12.42 5.86 -0.70
C GLY A 18 -13.62 6.39 -1.49
N LYS A 19 -14.13 5.64 -2.48
CA LYS A 19 -15.35 6.03 -3.21
C LYS A 19 -16.63 5.87 -2.39
N ARG A 20 -16.69 4.85 -1.53
CA ARG A 20 -17.92 4.48 -0.80
C ARG A 20 -18.06 5.17 0.56
N PHE A 21 -16.95 5.41 1.24
CA PHE A 21 -16.89 5.92 2.62
C PHE A 21 -16.07 7.20 2.78
N GLY A 22 -15.38 7.66 1.73
CA GLY A 22 -14.57 8.86 1.80
C GLY A 22 -15.42 10.12 1.97
N LYS A 23 -15.40 10.69 3.17
CA LYS A 23 -16.12 11.93 3.49
C LYS A 23 -15.25 13.16 3.25
N HIS A 24 -13.93 13.00 3.39
CA HIS A 24 -12.96 14.09 3.27
C HIS A 24 -12.08 13.92 2.03
N SER A 25 -12.57 14.33 0.86
CA SER A 25 -11.78 14.24 -0.37
C SER A 25 -10.77 15.38 -0.52
N TYR A 26 -9.53 15.05 -0.86
CA TYR A 26 -8.50 15.99 -1.32
C TYR A 26 -8.00 15.58 -2.71
N THR A 27 -7.47 16.55 -3.45
CA THR A 27 -6.92 16.32 -4.79
C THR A 27 -5.42 16.57 -4.75
N VAL A 28 -4.64 15.58 -5.20
CA VAL A 28 -3.20 15.74 -5.35
C VAL A 28 -2.91 16.57 -6.60
N PRO A 29 -1.99 17.56 -6.56
CA PRO A 29 -1.59 18.32 -7.74
C PRO A 29 -1.12 17.37 -8.86
N GLY A 30 -1.73 17.46 -10.05
CA GLY A 30 -1.42 16.59 -11.20
C GLY A 30 -2.34 15.38 -11.40
N SER A 31 -3.26 15.09 -10.47
CA SER A 31 -4.11 13.88 -10.55
C SER A 31 -5.35 13.96 -11.46
N LYS A 32 -5.44 14.92 -12.41
CA LYS A 32 -6.57 15.08 -13.37
C LYS A 32 -7.98 14.80 -12.77
N GLY A 33 -8.27 15.31 -11.57
CA GLY A 33 -9.57 15.16 -10.93
C GLY A 33 -9.78 13.86 -10.13
N HIS A 34 -8.75 13.03 -9.94
CA HIS A 34 -8.80 11.88 -9.04
C HIS A 34 -8.83 12.37 -7.58
N LYS A 35 -9.92 12.05 -6.89
CA LYS A 35 -10.15 12.41 -5.48
C LYS A 35 -9.58 11.31 -4.59
N ARG A 36 -8.60 11.67 -3.74
CA ARG A 36 -8.10 10.80 -2.67
C ARG A 36 -8.81 11.17 -1.37
N THR A 37 -8.89 10.21 -0.45
CA THR A 37 -9.60 10.40 0.82
C THR A 37 -8.78 9.73 1.92
N PRO A 38 -8.67 10.32 3.12
CA PRO A 38 -7.93 9.71 4.22
C PRO A 38 -8.52 8.34 4.62
N GLU A 39 -9.83 8.13 4.43
CA GLU A 39 -10.48 6.83 4.62
C GLU A 39 -9.99 5.80 3.59
N GLY A 40 -9.79 6.22 2.33
CA GLY A 40 -9.17 5.40 1.29
C GLY A 40 -7.70 5.07 1.60
N SER A 41 -6.93 6.03 2.11
CA SER A 41 -5.53 5.80 2.52
C SER A 41 -5.44 4.86 3.72
N LEU A 42 -6.35 4.97 4.69
CA LEU A 42 -6.42 4.03 5.81
C LEU A 42 -6.76 2.62 5.33
N ALA A 43 -7.68 2.50 4.37
CA ALA A 43 -7.95 1.22 3.72
C ALA A 43 -6.71 0.67 3.00
N CYS A 44 -6.02 1.47 2.18
CA CYS A 44 -4.76 1.05 1.57
C CYS A 44 -3.80 0.48 2.61
N PHE A 45 -3.59 1.21 3.71
CA PHE A 45 -2.66 0.80 4.76
C PHE A 45 -3.01 -0.58 5.33
N VAL A 46 -4.26 -0.77 5.74
CA VAL A 46 -4.71 -2.04 6.35
C VAL A 46 -4.62 -3.19 5.35
N PHE A 47 -5.12 -3.01 4.13
CA PHE A 47 -5.12 -4.08 3.13
C PHE A 47 -3.71 -4.39 2.60
N THR A 48 -2.85 -3.39 2.47
CA THR A 48 -1.43 -3.58 2.14
C THR A 48 -0.71 -4.35 3.23
N PHE A 49 -0.92 -3.97 4.50
CA PHE A 49 -0.34 -4.65 5.65
C PHE A 49 -0.73 -6.14 5.66
N VAL A 50 -2.02 -6.43 5.54
CA VAL A 50 -2.54 -7.80 5.56
C VAL A 50 -2.02 -8.60 4.36
N ALA A 51 -2.06 -8.03 3.15
CA ALA A 51 -1.59 -8.69 1.94
C ALA A 51 -0.09 -9.03 2.00
N VAL A 52 0.75 -8.10 2.48
CA VAL A 52 2.19 -8.32 2.63
C VAL A 52 2.48 -9.32 3.75
N ALA A 53 1.82 -9.21 4.90
CA ALA A 53 2.00 -10.13 6.02
C ALA A 53 1.62 -11.58 5.62
N ILE A 54 0.49 -11.77 4.94
CA ILE A 54 0.08 -13.07 4.41
C ILE A 54 1.10 -13.58 3.38
N THR A 55 1.56 -12.71 2.47
CA THR A 55 2.54 -13.11 1.45
C THR A 55 3.86 -13.57 2.09
N LEU A 56 4.38 -12.82 3.07
CA LEU A 56 5.58 -13.20 3.79
C LEU A 56 5.36 -14.50 4.59
N ALA A 57 4.22 -14.66 5.26
CA ALA A 57 3.92 -15.90 5.99
C ALA A 57 3.84 -17.16 5.09
N ILE A 58 3.46 -17.00 3.82
CA ILE A 58 3.37 -18.12 2.86
C ILE A 58 4.72 -18.39 2.19
N VAL A 59 5.45 -17.32 1.81
CA VAL A 59 6.63 -17.41 0.95
C VAL A 59 7.93 -17.60 1.73
N SER A 60 7.99 -17.16 2.99
CA SER A 60 9.21 -17.21 3.79
C SER A 60 9.01 -17.94 5.12
N SER A 61 10.10 -18.49 5.64
CA SER A 61 10.15 -19.16 6.95
C SER A 61 10.54 -18.18 8.06
N LEU A 62 10.09 -16.93 7.96
CA LEU A 62 10.42 -15.88 8.91
C LEU A 62 9.64 -16.03 10.21
N SER A 63 10.22 -15.51 11.30
CA SER A 63 9.48 -15.42 12.56
C SER A 63 8.34 -14.41 12.47
N LEU A 64 7.27 -14.65 13.22
CA LEU A 64 6.09 -13.78 13.26
C LEU A 64 6.42 -12.29 13.49
N PRO A 65 7.37 -11.90 14.37
CA PRO A 65 7.75 -10.49 14.55
C PRO A 65 8.33 -9.85 13.28
N LEU A 66 9.17 -10.58 12.53
CA LEU A 66 9.78 -10.09 11.28
C LEU A 66 8.74 -9.89 10.18
N ILE A 67 7.78 -10.80 10.09
CA ILE A 67 6.65 -10.71 9.14
C ILE A 67 5.81 -9.46 9.44
N LEU A 68 5.45 -9.26 10.72
CA LEU A 68 4.65 -8.11 11.14
C LEU A 68 5.41 -6.80 10.94
N LEU A 69 6.71 -6.77 11.24
CA LEU A 69 7.54 -5.58 11.05
C LEU A 69 7.69 -5.23 9.57
N GLY A 70 8.01 -6.21 8.72
CA GLY A 70 8.12 -6.04 7.27
C GLY A 70 6.80 -5.60 6.64
N GLY A 71 5.68 -6.22 7.04
CA GLY A 71 4.34 -5.81 6.63
C GLY A 71 4.01 -4.39 7.03
N LEU A 72 4.38 -3.98 8.25
CA LEU A 72 4.13 -2.63 8.76
C LEU A 72 4.88 -1.58 7.94
N PHE A 73 6.18 -1.78 7.72
CA PHE A 73 6.97 -0.84 6.92
C PHE A 73 6.51 -0.80 5.46
N ALA A 74 6.17 -1.94 4.87
CA ALA A 74 5.59 -2.01 3.54
C ALA A 74 4.27 -1.23 3.44
N ALA A 75 3.39 -1.38 4.44
CA ALA A 75 2.12 -0.64 4.47
C ALA A 75 2.33 0.87 4.62
N ILE A 76 3.23 1.32 5.51
CA ILE A 76 3.54 2.74 5.67
C ILE A 76 4.05 3.32 4.34
N VAL A 77 5.04 2.68 3.73
CA VAL A 77 5.64 3.19 2.49
C VAL A 77 4.67 3.10 1.32
N GLY A 78 3.93 2.00 1.19
CA GLY A 78 2.93 1.84 0.14
C GLY A 78 1.83 2.91 0.21
N THR A 79 1.29 3.18 1.40
CA THR A 79 0.27 4.21 1.59
C THR A 79 0.81 5.61 1.39
N LEU A 80 2.05 5.91 1.82
CA LEU A 80 2.68 7.20 1.56
C LEU A 80 2.88 7.42 0.05
N LEU A 81 3.39 6.42 -0.65
CA LEU A 81 3.59 6.47 -2.09
C LEU A 81 2.27 6.62 -2.84
N GLU A 82 1.21 5.93 -2.43
CA GLU A 82 -0.13 6.13 -3.01
C GLU A 82 -0.64 7.57 -2.76
N ALA A 83 -0.46 8.08 -1.53
CA ALA A 83 -0.96 9.39 -1.13
C ALA A 83 -0.29 10.55 -1.89
N ILE A 84 0.98 10.40 -2.27
CA ILE A 84 1.75 11.42 -3.01
C ILE A 84 1.78 11.19 -4.53
N SER A 85 1.42 9.99 -5.00
CA SER A 85 1.55 9.66 -6.42
C SER A 85 0.51 10.37 -7.28
N PRO A 86 0.92 11.09 -8.34
CA PRO A 86 -0.01 11.56 -9.35
C PRO A 86 -0.71 10.39 -10.06
N TRP A 87 -1.88 10.67 -10.64
CA TRP A 87 -2.73 9.67 -11.28
C TRP A 87 -1.96 8.72 -12.22
N GLY A 88 -1.96 7.43 -11.89
CA GLY A 88 -1.38 6.36 -12.70
C GLY A 88 0.11 6.07 -12.44
N SER A 89 0.83 6.89 -11.65
CA SER A 89 2.21 6.58 -11.27
C SER A 89 2.33 5.69 -10.03
N ASP A 90 1.28 5.66 -9.21
CA ASP A 90 1.11 4.79 -8.04
C ASP A 90 1.33 3.31 -8.36
N ASN A 91 0.88 2.89 -9.54
CA ASN A 91 1.04 1.51 -10.02
C ASN A 91 2.50 1.09 -10.31
N LEU A 92 3.44 2.03 -10.29
CA LEU A 92 4.88 1.76 -10.39
C LEU A 92 5.61 2.11 -9.09
N THR A 93 5.29 3.26 -8.48
CA THR A 93 5.98 3.73 -7.29
C THR A 93 5.70 2.85 -6.08
N VAL A 94 4.44 2.47 -5.82
CA VAL A 94 4.04 1.63 -4.68
C VAL A 94 4.74 0.26 -4.68
N PRO A 95 4.67 -0.57 -5.74
CA PRO A 95 5.31 -1.88 -5.72
C PRO A 95 6.83 -1.79 -5.64
N ILE A 96 7.46 -0.81 -6.28
CA ILE A 96 8.91 -0.59 -6.24
C ILE A 96 9.34 -0.17 -4.83
N GLY A 97 8.65 0.80 -4.22
CA GLY A 97 8.96 1.27 -2.88
C GLY A 97 8.80 0.18 -1.83
N VAL A 98 7.72 -0.59 -1.89
CA VAL A 98 7.52 -1.75 -1.01
C VAL A 98 8.61 -2.80 -1.20
N ALA A 99 9.01 -3.09 -2.45
CA ALA A 99 10.08 -4.03 -2.72
C ALA A 99 11.44 -3.57 -2.17
N ILE A 100 11.79 -2.29 -2.33
CA ILE A 100 13.04 -1.71 -1.80
C ILE A 100 13.09 -1.82 -0.28
N VAL A 101 11.98 -1.51 0.40
CA VAL A 101 11.88 -1.58 1.85
C VAL A 101 12.09 -3.01 2.34
N LEU A 102 11.34 -3.97 1.77
CA LEU A 102 11.47 -5.37 2.14
C LEU A 102 12.90 -5.90 1.88
N PHE A 103 13.49 -5.54 0.75
CA PHE A 103 14.88 -5.90 0.42
C PHE A 103 15.88 -5.35 1.46
N TRP A 104 15.69 -4.12 1.93
CA TRP A 104 16.56 -3.51 2.95
C TRP A 104 16.49 -4.22 4.30
N PHE A 105 15.33 -4.81 4.62
CA PHE A 105 15.14 -5.66 5.80
C PHE A 105 15.59 -7.11 5.59
N GLY A 106 16.07 -7.48 4.40
CA GLY A 106 16.46 -8.84 4.05
C GLY A 106 15.26 -9.79 3.86
N LEU A 107 14.11 -9.25 3.43
CA LEU A 107 12.82 -9.92 3.28
C LEU A 107 12.41 -10.09 1.81
#